data_AF-A0A562W8W2-F1
#
_entry.id   AF-A0A562W8W2-F1
#
_cell.length_a   1.000
_cell.length_b   1.000
_cell.length_c   1.000
_cell.angle_alpha   90.00
_cell.angle_beta   90.00
_cell.angle_gamma   90.00
#
_symmetry.space_group_name_H-M   'P 1'
#
loop_
_entity.id
_entity.type
_entity.pdbx_description
1 polymer ?
#
loop_
_entity_poly.entity_id
_entity_poly.type
_entity_poly.pdbx_seq_one_letter_code
_entity_poly.pdbx_strand_id
1 'polypeptide(L)' 'MTAPFLSLAQIRNRLILTTRAILRDHQPGPDGRCPICRTTGCPVATAARNVLRTAEEVQQRSTATKPTAPDPDEPQHAG' A
#
# COMPACT_ATOMS: atom_id res chain seq x y z
N MET A 1 12.03 17.23 23.12
CA MET A 1 10.92 16.27 22.94
C MET A 1 11.31 15.30 21.84
N THR A 2 11.41 14.00 22.12
CA THR A 2 11.68 12.96 21.10
C THR A 2 10.33 12.47 20.57
N ALA A 3 9.99 12.82 19.34
CA ALA A 3 8.85 12.21 18.66
C ALA A 3 9.20 10.74 18.33
N PRO A 4 8.28 9.78 18.49
CA PRO A 4 8.53 8.40 18.11
C PRO A 4 8.81 8.32 16.60
N PHE A 5 9.98 7.77 16.24
CA PHE A 5 10.30 7.47 14.85
C PHE A 5 9.43 6.31 14.40
N LEU A 6 8.64 6.53 13.34
CA LEU A 6 7.85 5.48 12.74
C LEU A 6 8.75 4.58 11.90
N SER A 7 8.57 3.26 12.01
CA SER A 7 9.19 2.32 11.08
C SER A 7 8.64 2.52 9.67
N LEU A 8 9.42 2.11 8.67
CA LEU A 8 8.97 2.16 7.27
C LEU A 8 7.63 1.43 7.04
N ALA A 9 7.42 0.31 7.74
CA ALA A 9 6.15 -0.43 7.68
C ALA A 9 4.98 0.38 8.28
N GLN A 10 5.21 1.07 9.41
CA GLN A 10 4.19 1.94 10.01
C GLN A 10 3.84 3.12 9.10
N ILE A 11 4.85 3.75 8.48
CA ILE A 11 4.63 4.83 7.51
C ILE A 11 3.80 4.32 6.31
N ARG A 12 4.17 3.17 5.73
CA ARG A 12 3.44 2.57 4.60
C ARG A 12 1.99 2.24 4.97
N ASN A 13 1.76 1.59 6.12
CA ASN A 13 0.42 1.23 6.56
C ASN A 13 -0.45 2.47 6.75
N ARG A 14 0.11 3.53 7.36
CA ARG A 14 -0.60 4.80 7.52
C ARG A 14 -0.96 5.42 6.17
N LEU A 15 -0.02 5.47 5.23
CA LEU A 15 -0.29 5.97 3.88
C LEU A 15 -1.40 5.18 3.18
N ILE A 16 -1.36 3.84 3.23
CA ILE A 16 -2.40 2.98 2.61
C ILE A 16 -3.77 3.27 3.22
N LEU A 17 -3.87 3.35 4.56
CA LEU A 17 -5.13 3.59 5.25
C LEU A 17 -5.70 4.98 4.93
N THR A 18 -4.86 6.02 5.00
CA THR A 18 -5.26 7.39 4.63
C THR A 18 -5.72 7.45 3.17
N THR A 19 -4.99 6.81 2.27
CA THR A 19 -5.31 6.80 0.85
C THR A 19 -6.64 6.10 0.56
N ARG A 20 -6.93 4.98 1.24
CA ARG A 20 -8.23 4.30 1.14
C ARG A 20 -9.38 5.15 1.67
N ALA A 21 -9.16 5.91 2.75
CA ALA A 21 -10.15 6.86 3.24
C ALA A 21 -10.44 7.94 2.19
N ILE A 22 -9.39 8.55 1.61
CA ILE A 22 -9.52 9.53 0.53
C ILE A 22 -10.33 8.96 -0.65
N LEU A 23 -10.07 7.71 -1.07
CA LEU A 23 -10.83 7.11 -2.17
C LEU A 23 -12.32 6.96 -1.86
N ARG A 24 -12.67 6.61 -0.62
CA ARG A 24 -14.08 6.54 -0.20
C ARG A 24 -14.73 7.91 -0.20
N ASP A 25 -14.04 8.90 0.35
CA ASP A 25 -14.55 10.28 0.45
C ASP A 25 -14.70 10.94 -0.93
N HIS A 26 -13.86 10.54 -1.89
CA HIS A 26 -13.87 11.06 -3.25
C HIS A 26 -14.60 10.17 -4.27
N GLN A 27 -15.28 9.11 -3.82
CA GLN A 27 -15.96 8.17 -4.71
C GLN A 27 -17.02 8.90 -5.54
N PRO A 28 -16.97 8.83 -6.88
CA PRO A 28 -17.95 9.50 -7.73
C PRO A 28 -19.37 8.98 -7.48
N GLY A 29 -20.33 9.91 -7.46
CA GLY A 29 -21.75 9.57 -7.47
C GLY A 29 -22.26 9.14 -8.85
N PRO A 30 -23.58 8.97 -9.02
CA PRO A 30 -24.19 8.57 -10.30
C PRO A 30 -23.79 9.47 -11.49
N ASP A 31 -23.58 10.76 -11.22
CA ASP A 31 -23.20 11.76 -12.23
C ASP A 31 -21.71 11.69 -12.63
N GLY A 32 -20.95 10.73 -12.09
CA GLY A 32 -19.51 10.55 -12.35
C GLY A 32 -18.62 11.66 -11.78
N ARG A 33 -19.19 12.59 -11.00
CA ARG A 33 -18.49 13.68 -10.33
C ARG A 33 -18.13 13.30 -8.89
N CYS A 34 -16.95 13.72 -8.45
CA CYS A 34 -16.55 13.62 -7.06
C CYS A 34 -17.42 14.54 -6.18
N PRO A 35 -17.93 14.08 -5.03
CA PRO A 35 -18.79 14.88 -4.16
C PRO A 35 -18.04 16.04 -3.50
N ILE A 36 -16.72 15.92 -3.31
CA ILE A 36 -15.86 16.93 -2.67
C ILE A 36 -15.31 17.91 -3.71
N CYS A 37 -14.60 17.41 -4.72
CA CYS A 37 -13.94 18.26 -5.72
C CYS A 37 -14.88 18.76 -6.83
N ARG A 38 -16.10 18.21 -6.92
CA ARG A 38 -17.14 18.55 -7.92
C ARG A 38 -16.74 18.40 -9.39
N THR A 39 -15.59 17.80 -9.67
CA THR A 39 -15.06 17.51 -11.00
C THR A 39 -15.27 16.04 -11.39
N THR A 40 -15.46 15.80 -12.68
CA THR A 40 -15.20 14.49 -13.28
C THR A 40 -13.68 14.25 -13.27
N GLY A 41 -13.25 12.99 -13.19
CA GLY A 41 -11.82 12.67 -13.18
C GLY A 41 -11.04 13.27 -12.00
N CYS A 42 -11.58 13.15 -10.78
CA CYS A 42 -11.01 13.76 -9.57
C CYS A 42 -9.50 13.51 -9.42
N PRO A 43 -8.66 14.56 -9.46
CA PRO A 43 -7.20 14.41 -9.40
C PRO A 43 -6.74 13.88 -8.05
N VAL A 44 -7.46 14.19 -6.96
CA VAL A 44 -7.18 13.65 -5.62
C VAL A 44 -7.42 12.15 -5.58
N ALA A 45 -8.55 11.67 -6.12
CA ALA A 45 -8.81 10.24 -6.24
C ALA A 45 -7.76 9.55 -7.14
N THR A 46 -7.34 10.19 -8.22
CA THR A 46 -6.27 9.68 -9.09
C THR A 46 -4.92 9.58 -8.36
N ALA A 47 -4.51 10.63 -7.63
CA ALA A 47 -3.29 10.61 -6.82
C ALA A 47 -3.35 9.50 -5.76
N ALA A 48 -4.51 9.32 -5.11
CA ALA A 48 -4.72 8.24 -4.16
C ALA A 48 -4.58 6.85 -4.80
N ARG A 49 -5.17 6.61 -5.97
CA ARG A 49 -4.96 5.34 -6.71
C ARG A 49 -3.48 5.11 -7.03
N ASN A 50 -2.76 6.16 -7.44
CA ASN A 50 -1.33 6.04 -7.75
C ASN A 50 -0.52 5.63 -6.51
N VAL A 51 -0.80 6.20 -5.33
CA VAL A 51 -0.12 5.84 -4.08
C VAL A 51 -0.38 4.37 -3.71
N LEU A 52 -1.62 3.88 -3.84
CA LEU A 52 -1.92 2.46 -3.57
C LEU A 52 -1.16 1.54 -4.52
N ARG A 53 -1.20 1.84 -5.83
CA ARG A 53 -0.46 1.06 -6.82
C ARG A 53 1.04 1.00 -6.49
N THR A 54 1.66 2.13 -6.19
CA THR A 54 3.08 2.16 -5.83
C THR A 54 3.36 1.40 -4.52
N ALA A 55 2.46 1.47 -3.53
CA ALA A 55 2.61 0.72 -2.30
C ALA A 55 2.57 -0.81 -2.55
N GLU A 56 1.69 -1.27 -3.44
CA GLU A 56 1.58 -2.67 -3.85
C GLU A 56 2.84 -3.13 -4.62
N GLU A 57 3.34 -2.34 -5.57
CA GLU A 57 4.58 -2.63 -6.31
C GLU A 57 5.79 -2.78 -5.35
N VAL A 58 5.90 -1.89 -4.37
CA VAL A 58 6.96 -1.94 -3.36
C VAL A 58 6.82 -3.17 -2.47
N GLN A 59 5.59 -3.55 -2.10
CA GLN A 59 5.34 -4.75 -1.32
C GLN A 59 5.74 -6.01 -2.11
N GLN A 60 5.35 -6.10 -3.38
CA GLN A 60 5.69 -7.21 -4.27
C GLN A 60 7.21 -7.36 -4.44
N ARG A 61 7.94 -6.25 -4.66
CA ARG A 61 9.41 -6.27 -4.71
C ARG A 61 10.00 -6.77 -3.38
N SER A 62 9.47 -6.31 -2.26
CA SER A 62 9.95 -6.71 -0.93
C SER A 62 9.73 -8.21 -0.67
N THR A 63 8.60 -8.78 -1.14
CA THR A 63 8.33 -10.23 -1.02
C THR A 63 9.14 -11.08 -2.00
N ALA A 64 9.41 -10.59 -3.22
CA ALA A 64 10.23 -11.29 -4.22
C ALA A 64 11.72 -11.33 -3.84
N THR A 65 12.20 -10.35 -3.05
CA THR A 65 13.60 -10.27 -2.61
C THR A 65 13.86 -11.05 -1.32
N LYS A 66 12.82 -11.60 -0.65
CA LYS A 66 13.02 -12.48 0.50
C LYS A 66 13.54 -13.82 -0.05
N PRO A 67 14.79 -14.22 0.23
CA PRO A 67 15.26 -15.54 -0.20
C PRO A 67 14.33 -16.59 0.40
N THR A 68 13.90 -17.56 -0.40
CA THR A 68 13.42 -18.84 0.10
C THR A 68 14.54 -19.38 0.99
N ALA A 69 14.40 -19.23 2.30
CA ALA A 69 15.30 -19.89 3.23
C ALA A 69 15.21 -21.40 2.92
N PRO A 70 16.35 -22.10 2.73
CA PRO A 70 16.31 -23.55 2.64
C PRO A 70 15.72 -24.07 3.96
N ASP A 71 14.79 -25.01 3.82
CA ASP A 71 14.23 -25.77 4.92
C ASP A 71 15.38 -26.41 5.73
N PRO A 72 15.50 -26.16 7.06
CA PRO A 72 16.59 -26.71 7.87
C PRO A 72 16.35 -28.15 8.34
N ASP A 73 15.33 -28.87 7.84
CA ASP A 73 14.97 -30.22 8.29
C ASP A 73 15.16 -31.30 7.19
N GLU A 74 16.27 -31.26 6.45
CA GLU A 74 16.71 -32.43 5.65
C GLU A 74 17.79 -33.23 6.44
N PRO A 75 17.42 -34.32 7.15
CA PRO A 75 18.40 -35.16 7.83
C PRO A 75 19.24 -35.92 6.80
N GLN A 76 20.53 -35.60 6.79
CA GLN A 76 21.54 -36.32 6.02
C GLN A 76 21.69 -37.75 6.58
N HIS A 77 20.99 -38.71 5.98
CA HIS A 77 21.28 -40.13 6.21
C HIS A 77 22.51 -40.53 5.40
N ALA A 78 23.64 -40.70 6.09
CA ALA A 78 24.78 -41.44 5.58
C ALA A 78 24.48 -42.94 5.67
N GLY A 79 24.65 -43.65 4.55
CA GLY A 79 24.62 -45.11 4.42
C GLY A 79 25.49 -45.52 3.24
#